data_AF-A0AAV6CKB6-F1
#
_entry.id   AF-A0AAV6CKB6-F1
#
_cell.length_a   1.000
_cell.length_b   1.000
_cell.length_c   1.000
_cell.angle_alpha   90.00
_cell.angle_beta   90.00
_cell.angle_gamma   90.00
#
_symmetry.space_group_name_H-M   'P 1'
#
loop_
_entity.id
_entity.type
_entity.pdbx_description
1 polymer ?
#
loop_
_entity_poly.entity_id
_entity_poly.type
_entity_poly.pdbx_seq_one_letter_code
_entity_poly.pdbx_strand_id
1 'polypeptide(L)'
;MAQQPVARNGKDSARSPQIWVESGNRYSLGVVHSAAAPFLSGFKFFGVVSVEGGATTVSGSMSVFVLTGQNYPGKLELPQGFTQVGRNPTNELRIGDASVSAFHCEVEVTASEVTIRDLGSTNGTFINGERVSEAALKPGQFLKLGAVEFKLELAGEPEEPYIPAPPPRTFLTGNVLACGNHATLAAQFECTRCKGAYCETCVRTLRRPGGGEMVFCQNCSGRCESIPGAPPRKPSGTTFLGRLTQTMRVKRR
;
A
#
# COMPACT_ATOMS: atom_id res chain seq x y z
N MET A 1 -45.60 20.58 -51.81
CA MET A 1 -46.77 20.53 -50.91
C MET A 1 -46.55 19.42 -49.90
N ALA A 2 -46.86 19.71 -48.63
CA ALA A 2 -46.99 18.78 -47.51
C ALA A 2 -45.69 18.14 -46.98
N GLN A 3 -45.46 17.96 -45.68
CA GLN A 3 -46.00 18.48 -44.42
C GLN A 3 -45.03 17.92 -43.34
N GLN A 4 -44.86 18.62 -42.21
CA GLN A 4 -44.15 18.11 -41.03
C GLN A 4 -44.79 16.83 -40.47
N PRO A 5 -44.11 16.16 -39.52
CA PRO A 5 -44.70 16.19 -38.18
C PRO A 5 -43.72 16.56 -37.07
N VAL A 6 -44.32 17.14 -36.02
CA VAL A 6 -43.72 17.68 -34.80
C VAL A 6 -43.92 16.68 -33.63
N ALA A 7 -42.85 16.51 -32.84
CA ALA A 7 -42.69 16.15 -31.43
C ALA A 7 -43.38 14.92 -30.80
N ARG A 8 -42.58 14.11 -30.06
CA ARG A 8 -42.89 13.69 -28.67
C ARG A 8 -41.63 13.59 -27.80
N ASN A 9 -41.74 14.13 -26.59
CA ASN A 9 -40.80 14.11 -25.47
C ASN A 9 -40.47 12.69 -24.98
N GLY A 10 -39.23 12.48 -24.52
CA GLY A 10 -38.81 11.29 -23.78
C GLY A 10 -37.53 11.55 -22.99
N LYS A 11 -37.67 11.58 -21.67
CA LYS A 11 -36.68 11.73 -20.60
C LYS A 11 -35.40 10.87 -20.75
N ASP A 12 -34.32 11.39 -20.15
CA ASP A 12 -33.20 10.68 -19.52
C ASP A 12 -32.47 9.59 -20.34
N SER A 13 -31.26 9.91 -20.82
CA SER A 13 -30.16 8.93 -20.82
C SER A 13 -28.83 9.60 -21.16
N ALA A 14 -27.84 9.28 -20.34
CA ALA A 14 -26.46 9.72 -20.43
C ALA A 14 -25.87 9.51 -21.83
N ARG A 15 -25.21 10.55 -22.36
CA ARG A 15 -24.29 10.38 -23.50
C ARG A 15 -23.17 9.45 -23.07
N SER A 16 -23.17 8.25 -23.66
CA SER A 16 -22.17 7.21 -23.45
C SER A 16 -20.76 7.71 -23.79
N PRO A 17 -19.71 7.34 -23.01
CA PRO A 17 -18.34 7.68 -23.35
C PRO A 17 -17.85 6.81 -24.52
N GLN A 18 -17.23 7.44 -25.52
CA GLN A 18 -16.58 6.75 -26.64
C GLN A 18 -15.13 6.41 -26.27
N ILE A 19 -14.72 5.15 -26.45
CA ILE A 19 -13.33 4.70 -26.29
C ILE A 19 -12.95 3.86 -27.52
N TRP A 20 -11.69 3.99 -27.96
CA TRP A 20 -11.12 3.34 -29.13
C TRP A 20 -10.45 2.02 -28.76
N VAL A 21 -10.69 0.95 -29.53
CA VAL A 21 -10.05 -0.36 -29.36
C VAL A 21 -9.22 -0.68 -30.62
N GLU A 22 -8.00 -1.15 -30.42
CA GLU A 22 -7.05 -1.46 -31.49
C GLU A 22 -7.05 -2.95 -31.82
N SER A 23 -7.30 -3.30 -33.08
CA SER A 23 -7.02 -4.65 -33.60
C SER A 23 -6.46 -4.51 -35.02
N GLY A 24 -5.14 -4.64 -35.15
CA GLY A 24 -4.43 -4.62 -36.43
C GLY A 24 -4.58 -3.33 -37.25
N ASN A 25 -3.76 -2.31 -36.96
CA ASN A 25 -3.59 -1.05 -37.73
C ASN A 25 -4.87 -0.34 -38.24
N ARG A 26 -6.04 -0.66 -37.69
CA ARG A 26 -7.32 -0.01 -37.97
C ARG A 26 -8.12 0.09 -36.67
N TYR A 27 -8.51 1.31 -36.33
CA TYR A 27 -9.31 1.62 -35.14
C TYR A 27 -10.79 1.40 -35.43
N SER A 28 -11.52 0.69 -34.53
CA SER A 28 -12.98 0.60 -34.61
C SER A 28 -13.64 0.72 -33.23
N LEU A 29 -14.83 1.32 -33.21
CA LEU A 29 -15.62 1.61 -32.01
C LEU A 29 -16.16 0.30 -31.40
N GLY A 30 -15.79 -0.01 -30.15
CA GLY A 30 -16.26 -1.20 -29.44
C GLY A 30 -16.64 -0.91 -27.98
N VAL A 31 -17.75 -1.47 -27.52
CA VAL A 31 -18.25 -1.38 -26.14
C VAL A 31 -17.92 -2.67 -25.41
N VAL A 32 -17.13 -2.60 -24.33
CA VAL A 32 -16.87 -3.76 -23.46
C VAL A 32 -17.93 -3.80 -22.36
N HIS A 33 -18.87 -4.73 -22.46
CA HIS A 33 -19.65 -5.15 -21.30
C HIS A 33 -18.85 -6.22 -20.57
N SER A 34 -18.15 -5.87 -19.49
CA SER A 34 -17.62 -6.90 -18.59
C SER A 34 -18.03 -6.61 -17.16
N ALA A 35 -18.86 -7.50 -16.64
CA ALA A 35 -19.59 -7.43 -15.39
C ALA A 35 -18.75 -7.79 -14.15
N ALA A 36 -17.50 -7.31 -14.06
CA ALA A 36 -16.58 -7.74 -13.01
C ALA A 36 -15.74 -6.60 -12.40
N ALA A 37 -16.37 -5.49 -12.00
CA ALA A 37 -15.79 -4.55 -11.02
C ALA A 37 -16.87 -3.58 -10.48
N PRO A 38 -17.62 -3.92 -9.42
CA PRO A 38 -18.65 -3.04 -8.87
C PRO A 38 -18.08 -1.80 -8.13
N PHE A 39 -16.76 -1.64 -8.02
CA PHE A 39 -16.12 -0.55 -7.27
C PHE A 39 -15.79 0.72 -8.09
N LEU A 40 -16.04 0.73 -9.40
CA LEU A 40 -15.65 1.82 -10.30
C LEU A 40 -16.82 2.69 -10.80
N SER A 41 -17.85 2.90 -9.98
CA SER A 41 -18.85 3.93 -10.30
C SER A 41 -18.26 5.32 -10.03
N GLY A 42 -17.86 6.03 -11.09
CA GLY A 42 -17.56 7.47 -11.05
C GLY A 42 -16.10 7.88 -11.29
N PHE A 43 -15.15 6.95 -11.38
CA PHE A 43 -13.76 7.27 -11.67
C PHE A 43 -13.50 7.32 -13.19
N LYS A 44 -13.01 8.46 -13.69
CA LYS A 44 -12.42 8.55 -15.03
C LYS A 44 -11.02 7.97 -14.98
N PHE A 45 -10.82 6.80 -15.59
CA PHE A 45 -9.49 6.22 -15.81
C PHE A 45 -8.96 6.60 -17.20
N PHE A 46 -7.72 7.06 -17.27
CA PHE A 46 -6.92 7.18 -18.49
C PHE A 46 -5.70 6.27 -18.32
N GLY A 47 -5.72 5.09 -18.93
CA GLY A 47 -4.64 4.11 -18.82
C GLY A 47 -4.70 3.05 -19.92
N VAL A 48 -3.58 2.36 -20.15
CA VAL A 48 -3.51 1.26 -21.11
C VAL A 48 -4.02 -0.01 -20.44
N VAL A 49 -5.03 -0.61 -21.05
CA VAL A 49 -5.56 -1.91 -20.62
C VAL A 49 -4.94 -2.96 -21.54
N SER A 50 -4.01 -3.75 -21.02
CA SER A 50 -3.52 -4.94 -21.73
C SER A 50 -4.27 -6.17 -21.23
N VAL A 51 -4.74 -6.99 -22.17
CA VAL A 51 -5.39 -8.26 -21.87
C VAL A 51 -4.56 -9.36 -22.51
N GLU A 52 -3.78 -10.07 -21.72
CA GLU A 52 -3.09 -11.29 -22.14
C GLU A 52 -3.63 -12.47 -21.31
N GLY A 53 -4.10 -13.52 -21.99
CA GLY A 53 -4.48 -14.78 -21.34
C GLY A 53 -5.67 -14.73 -20.36
N GLY A 54 -6.53 -13.72 -20.43
CA GLY A 54 -7.69 -13.57 -19.52
C GLY A 54 -7.41 -12.80 -18.24
N ALA A 55 -6.18 -12.29 -18.06
CA ALA A 55 -5.86 -11.31 -17.04
C ALA A 55 -5.88 -9.90 -17.65
N THR A 56 -6.72 -9.02 -17.08
CA THR A 56 -6.71 -7.59 -17.40
C THR A 56 -5.69 -6.91 -16.51
N THR A 57 -4.55 -6.50 -17.07
CA THR A 57 -3.56 -5.70 -16.34
C THR A 57 -3.73 -4.24 -16.73
N VAL A 58 -4.09 -3.41 -15.76
CA VAL A 58 -4.15 -1.96 -15.92
C VAL A 58 -2.78 -1.42 -15.54
N SER A 59 -1.97 -1.04 -16.53
CA SER A 59 -0.72 -0.32 -16.29
C SER A 59 -1.04 1.17 -16.39
N GLY A 60 -1.30 1.78 -15.24
CA GLY A 60 -1.34 3.24 -15.09
C GLY A 60 -0.10 3.67 -14.34
N SER A 61 0.82 4.36 -15.02
CA SER A 61 1.95 5.02 -14.36
C SER A 61 1.38 6.11 -13.45
N MET A 62 1.29 5.84 -12.14
CA MET A 62 0.84 6.83 -11.16
C MET A 62 1.99 7.77 -10.86
N SER A 63 1.85 9.02 -11.26
CA SER A 63 2.84 10.05 -10.95
C SER A 63 2.68 10.51 -9.51
N VAL A 64 3.76 10.49 -8.73
CA VAL A 64 3.80 11.15 -7.41
C VAL A 64 4.29 12.58 -7.58
N PHE A 65 3.53 13.53 -7.05
CA PHE A 65 3.89 14.94 -7.04
C PHE A 65 4.30 15.38 -5.64
N VAL A 66 5.34 16.20 -5.57
CA VAL A 66 5.88 16.71 -4.31
C VAL A 66 6.07 18.22 -4.40
N LEU A 67 5.60 18.95 -3.40
CA LEU A 67 5.91 20.37 -3.21
C LEU A 67 7.17 20.50 -2.34
N THR A 68 8.27 20.91 -2.95
CA THR A 68 9.53 21.19 -2.25
C THR A 68 9.58 22.66 -1.85
N GLY A 69 9.61 22.95 -0.55
CA GLY A 69 9.63 24.32 -0.05
C GLY A 69 10.92 25.06 -0.43
N GLN A 70 10.77 26.27 -0.99
CA GLN A 70 11.89 27.13 -1.38
C GLN A 70 12.31 28.05 -0.23
N ASN A 71 11.32 28.57 0.49
CA ASN A 71 11.50 29.38 1.71
C ASN A 71 10.70 28.83 2.90
N TYR A 72 10.23 27.58 2.79
CA TYR A 72 9.52 26.85 3.83
C TYR A 72 10.16 25.47 4.02
N PRO A 73 10.27 24.97 5.25
CA PRO A 73 11.01 23.74 5.51
C PRO A 73 10.30 22.50 4.97
N GLY A 74 11.08 21.61 4.36
CA GLY A 74 10.67 20.26 4.02
C GLY A 74 10.04 20.10 2.63
N LYS A 75 9.51 18.89 2.43
CA LYS A 75 8.79 18.48 1.22
C LYS A 75 7.42 17.97 1.62
N LEU A 76 6.40 18.29 0.82
CA LEU A 76 5.03 17.86 1.04
C LEU A 76 4.61 16.98 -0.12
N GLU A 77 4.33 15.71 0.15
CA GLU A 77 3.78 14.80 -0.84
C GLU A 77 2.31 15.15 -1.10
N LEU A 78 1.93 15.17 -2.38
CA LEU A 78 0.57 15.43 -2.79
C LEU A 78 -0.13 14.09 -3.11
N PRO A 79 -1.06 13.62 -2.27
CA PRO A 79 -1.82 12.41 -2.57
C PRO A 79 -2.78 12.66 -3.74
N GLN A 80 -3.21 11.60 -4.41
CA GLN A 80 -4.25 11.70 -5.44
C GLN A 80 -5.59 12.11 -4.86
N GLY A 81 -6.36 12.89 -5.64
CA GLY A 81 -7.66 13.43 -5.23
C GLY A 81 -7.56 14.89 -4.79
N PHE A 82 -8.48 15.31 -3.93
CA PHE A 82 -8.54 16.68 -3.43
C PHE A 82 -7.84 16.78 -2.09
N THR A 83 -6.97 17.76 -1.94
CA THR A 83 -6.24 18.04 -0.72
C THR A 83 -6.37 19.50 -0.33
N GLN A 84 -6.92 19.74 0.86
CA GLN A 84 -7.03 21.09 1.40
C GLN A 84 -5.71 21.54 2.02
N VAL A 85 -5.33 22.77 1.70
CA VAL A 85 -4.08 23.40 2.13
C VAL A 85 -4.38 24.69 2.88
N GLY A 86 -3.72 24.87 4.01
CA GLY A 86 -3.79 26.13 4.75
C GLY A 86 -3.17 26.05 6.14
N ARG A 87 -3.29 27.14 6.90
CA ARG A 87 -2.68 27.26 8.23
C ARG A 87 -3.39 26.47 9.32
N ASN A 88 -4.69 26.21 9.15
CA ASN A 88 -5.49 25.48 10.12
C ASN A 88 -4.98 24.03 10.25
N PRO A 89 -4.75 23.50 11.47
CA PRO A 89 -4.39 22.10 11.67
C PRO A 89 -5.44 21.09 11.19
N THR A 90 -6.68 21.51 10.88
CA THR A 90 -7.69 20.62 10.30
C THR A 90 -7.50 20.36 8.81
N ASN A 91 -6.62 21.11 8.13
CA ASN A 91 -6.29 20.83 6.73
C ASN A 91 -5.40 19.59 6.62
N GLU A 92 -5.55 18.87 5.53
CA GLU A 92 -4.71 17.71 5.19
C GLU A 92 -3.25 18.11 5.04
N LEU A 93 -2.99 19.23 4.35
CA LEU A 93 -1.66 19.82 4.25
C LEU A 93 -1.61 21.14 5.01
N ARG A 94 -1.02 21.06 6.21
CA ARG A 94 -0.86 22.21 7.09
C ARG A 94 0.41 23.00 6.76
N ILE A 95 0.24 24.29 6.45
CA ILE A 95 1.35 25.24 6.29
C ILE A 95 1.31 26.23 7.46
N GLY A 96 2.23 26.08 8.41
CA GLY A 96 2.23 26.80 9.69
C GLY A 96 2.59 28.29 9.64
N ASP A 97 2.55 28.92 8.46
CA ASP A 97 2.99 30.30 8.27
C ASP A 97 1.85 31.32 8.49
N ALA A 98 2.17 32.47 9.08
CA ALA A 98 1.19 33.51 9.40
C ALA A 98 0.56 34.16 8.16
N SER A 99 1.27 34.20 7.04
CA SER A 99 0.80 34.76 5.76
C SER A 99 -0.18 33.84 5.02
N VAL A 100 -0.33 32.60 5.47
CA VAL A 100 -1.23 31.62 4.86
C VAL A 100 -2.58 31.66 5.60
N SER A 101 -3.67 31.83 4.86
CA SER A 101 -5.04 31.76 5.39
C SER A 101 -5.35 30.40 6.03
N ALA A 102 -6.35 30.39 6.92
CA ALA A 102 -6.76 29.16 7.62
C ALA A 102 -7.15 28.04 6.66
N PHE A 103 -7.93 28.35 5.63
CA PHE A 103 -8.22 27.53 4.45
C PHE A 103 -7.77 28.37 3.25
N HIS A 104 -6.66 28.00 2.60
CA HIS A 104 -6.01 28.88 1.62
C HIS A 104 -6.35 28.46 0.19
N CYS A 105 -6.09 27.21 -0.13
CA CYS A 105 -6.35 26.64 -1.44
C CYS A 105 -6.67 25.15 -1.32
N GLU A 106 -7.21 24.62 -2.40
CA GLU A 106 -7.43 23.20 -2.63
C GLU A 106 -6.54 22.76 -3.79
N VAL A 107 -5.95 21.58 -3.65
CA VAL A 107 -5.08 20.96 -4.64
C VAL A 107 -5.78 19.71 -5.14
N GLU A 108 -6.08 19.66 -6.43
CA GLU A 108 -6.61 18.47 -7.09
C GLU A 108 -5.48 17.77 -7.85
N VAL A 109 -5.16 16.55 -7.45
CA VAL A 109 -4.14 15.72 -8.08
C VAL A 109 -4.80 14.58 -8.83
N THR A 110 -4.58 14.56 -10.14
CA THR A 110 -4.95 13.45 -11.02
C THR A 110 -3.73 12.57 -11.31
N ALA A 111 -3.89 11.52 -12.12
CA ALA A 111 -2.76 10.65 -12.49
C ALA A 111 -1.63 11.38 -13.24
N SER A 112 -1.92 12.53 -13.85
CA SER A 112 -1.00 13.24 -14.75
C SER A 112 -0.87 14.74 -14.48
N GLU A 113 -1.83 15.36 -13.80
CA GLU A 113 -1.89 16.81 -13.64
C GLU A 113 -2.23 17.20 -12.20
N VAL A 114 -1.72 18.36 -11.78
CA VAL A 114 -2.02 19.00 -10.50
C VAL A 114 -2.72 20.33 -10.79
N THR A 115 -3.89 20.55 -10.20
CA THR A 115 -4.65 21.79 -10.32
C THR A 115 -4.76 22.44 -8.95
N ILE A 116 -4.54 23.75 -8.90
CA ILE A 116 -4.64 24.55 -7.68
C ILE A 116 -5.87 25.45 -7.80
N ARG A 117 -6.72 25.45 -6.78
CA ARG A 117 -7.88 26.33 -6.64
C ARG A 117 -7.77 27.17 -5.37
N ASP A 118 -7.73 28.48 -5.49
CA ASP A 118 -7.73 29.40 -4.35
C ASP A 118 -9.12 29.46 -3.71
N LEU A 119 -9.19 29.42 -2.38
CA LEU A 119 -10.44 29.43 -1.60
C LEU A 119 -10.79 30.83 -1.07
N GLY A 120 -10.33 31.89 -1.76
CA GLY A 120 -10.49 33.27 -1.31
C GLY A 120 -9.45 33.65 -0.25
N SER A 121 -8.20 33.25 -0.47
CA SER A 121 -7.12 33.52 0.47
C SER A 121 -6.84 35.03 0.58
N THR A 122 -6.40 35.46 1.77
CA THR A 122 -6.17 36.87 2.09
C THR A 122 -5.03 37.48 1.28
N ASN A 123 -3.93 36.74 1.15
CA ASN A 123 -2.74 37.18 0.43
C ASN A 123 -2.68 36.68 -1.02
N GLY A 124 -3.60 35.79 -1.41
CA GLY A 124 -3.66 35.20 -2.74
C GLY A 124 -2.74 33.99 -2.95
N THR A 125 -3.10 33.21 -3.95
CA THR A 125 -2.31 32.13 -4.54
C THR A 125 -1.68 32.61 -5.85
N PHE A 126 -0.41 32.28 -6.07
CA PHE A 126 0.33 32.63 -7.29
C PHE A 126 1.05 31.43 -7.88
N ILE A 127 1.11 31.33 -9.20
CA ILE A 127 1.92 30.36 -9.93
C ILE A 127 2.93 31.13 -10.79
N ASN A 128 4.23 30.88 -10.60
CA ASN A 128 5.32 31.62 -11.25
C ASN A 128 5.18 33.16 -11.18
N GLY A 129 4.60 33.67 -10.08
CA GLY A 129 4.40 35.10 -9.85
C GLY A 129 3.07 35.66 -10.38
N GLU A 130 2.29 34.89 -11.14
CA GLU A 130 0.96 35.30 -11.60
C GLU A 130 -0.12 34.88 -10.59
N ARG A 131 -1.00 35.81 -10.20
CA ARG A 131 -2.09 35.52 -9.26
C ARG A 131 -3.17 34.70 -9.95
N VAL A 132 -3.55 33.58 -9.36
CA VAL A 132 -4.53 32.65 -9.95
C VAL A 132 -5.68 32.37 -8.98
N SER A 133 -6.89 32.21 -9.53
CA SER A 133 -8.03 31.65 -8.78
C SER A 133 -8.13 30.14 -8.97
N GLU A 134 -7.85 29.66 -10.17
CA GLU A 134 -7.80 28.24 -10.51
C GLU A 134 -6.84 28.04 -11.68
N ALA A 135 -5.84 27.19 -11.54
CA ALA A 135 -4.86 26.93 -12.59
C ALA A 135 -4.12 25.60 -12.40
N ALA A 136 -3.72 24.99 -13.52
CA ALA A 136 -2.87 23.81 -13.51
C ALA A 136 -1.43 24.19 -13.15
N LEU A 137 -0.86 23.50 -12.17
CA LEU A 137 0.54 23.62 -11.75
C LEU A 137 1.35 22.48 -12.37
N LYS A 138 2.36 22.83 -13.17
CA LYS A 138 3.22 21.86 -13.86
C LYS A 138 4.51 21.60 -13.07
N PRO A 139 5.09 20.38 -13.15
CA PRO A 139 6.40 20.11 -12.58
C PRO A 139 7.44 21.15 -13.03
N GLY A 140 8.25 21.61 -12.08
CA GLY A 140 9.24 22.67 -12.26
C GLY A 140 8.71 24.08 -12.00
N GLN A 141 7.40 24.29 -11.88
CA GLN A 141 6.82 25.61 -11.57
C GLN A 141 6.78 25.89 -10.07
N PHE A 142 6.71 27.18 -9.75
CA PHE A 142 6.65 27.68 -8.39
C PHE A 142 5.21 28.02 -8.01
N LEU A 143 4.75 27.45 -6.89
CA LEU A 143 3.50 27.78 -6.24
C LEU A 143 3.79 28.65 -5.02
N LYS A 144 3.22 29.84 -4.97
CA LYS A 144 3.35 30.77 -3.85
C LYS A 144 2.00 30.97 -3.16
N LEU A 145 1.96 30.70 -1.86
CA LEU A 145 0.81 30.84 -0.98
C LEU A 145 1.14 31.90 0.08
N GLY A 146 0.59 33.10 -0.07
CA GLY A 146 1.01 34.23 0.74
C GLY A 146 2.50 34.56 0.58
N ALA A 147 3.28 34.46 1.66
CA ALA A 147 4.73 34.66 1.64
C ALA A 147 5.53 33.37 1.42
N VAL A 148 4.87 32.20 1.43
CA VAL A 148 5.51 30.90 1.29
C VAL A 148 5.56 30.47 -0.17
N GLU A 149 6.68 29.93 -0.62
CA GLU A 149 6.91 29.44 -1.97
C GLU A 149 7.37 27.98 -1.98
N PHE A 150 6.75 27.20 -2.84
CA PHE A 150 7.05 25.80 -3.12
C PHE A 150 7.36 25.62 -4.59
N LYS A 151 8.15 24.62 -4.93
CA LYS A 151 8.36 24.14 -6.29
C LYS A 151 7.71 22.77 -6.45
N LEU A 152 6.92 22.59 -7.51
CA LEU A 152 6.35 21.28 -7.82
C LEU A 152 7.41 20.40 -8.47
N GLU A 153 7.62 19.20 -7.95
CA GLU A 153 8.55 18.21 -8.48
C GLU A 153 7.81 16.89 -8.71
N LEU A 154 8.23 16.14 -9.73
CA LEU A 154 7.79 14.77 -9.96
C LEU A 154 8.74 13.87 -9.16
N ALA A 155 8.23 13.15 -8.17
CA ALA A 155 9.06 12.28 -7.31
C ALA A 155 9.37 10.91 -7.95
N GLY A 156 9.00 10.69 -9.20
CA GLY A 156 9.05 9.37 -9.83
C GLY A 156 7.88 8.49 -9.40
N GLU A 157 7.91 7.21 -9.78
CA GLU A 157 6.92 6.24 -9.30
C GLU A 157 6.96 6.18 -7.77
N PRO A 158 5.80 5.99 -7.10
CA PRO A 158 5.79 5.85 -5.65
C PRO A 158 6.80 4.77 -5.27
N GLU A 159 7.79 5.10 -4.44
CA GLU A 159 8.62 4.06 -3.85
C GLU A 159 7.66 3.13 -3.11
N GLU A 160 7.43 1.93 -3.68
CA GLU A 160 6.62 0.92 -3.01
C GLU A 160 7.16 0.79 -1.59
N PRO A 161 6.30 0.73 -0.56
CA PRO A 161 6.74 0.55 0.82
C PRO A 161 7.75 -0.60 0.84
N TYR A 162 9.01 -0.29 1.11
CA TYR A 162 10.06 -1.30 1.19
C TYR A 162 9.76 -2.17 2.42
N ILE A 163 9.01 -3.25 2.20
CA ILE A 163 8.90 -4.35 3.14
C ILE A 163 10.18 -5.15 2.90
N PRO A 164 11.19 -5.11 3.82
CA PRO A 164 12.36 -5.95 3.65
C PRO A 164 11.86 -7.39 3.48
N ALA A 165 12.29 -8.05 2.41
CA ALA A 165 11.93 -9.44 2.19
C ALA A 165 12.18 -10.20 3.50
N PRO A 166 11.24 -11.04 3.96
CA PRO A 166 11.48 -11.84 5.16
C PRO A 166 12.82 -12.55 4.98
N PRO A 167 13.67 -12.61 6.02
CA PRO A 167 15.02 -13.17 5.88
C PRO A 167 14.90 -14.54 5.20
N PRO A 168 15.78 -14.85 4.22
CA PRO A 168 15.69 -16.09 3.47
C PRO A 168 15.64 -17.25 4.45
N ARG A 169 14.71 -18.19 4.22
CA ARG A 169 14.64 -19.41 5.02
C ARG A 169 15.97 -20.14 4.85
N THR A 170 16.76 -20.18 5.90
CA THR A 170 18.04 -20.91 5.89
C THR A 170 17.76 -22.39 6.07
N PHE A 171 18.48 -23.24 5.34
CA PHE A 171 18.38 -24.70 5.44
C PHE A 171 19.69 -25.27 5.95
N LEU A 172 19.58 -26.29 6.80
CA LEU A 172 20.68 -27.18 7.17
C LEU A 172 20.93 -28.20 6.04
N THR A 173 22.06 -28.90 6.12
CA THR A 173 22.33 -30.08 5.28
C THR A 173 21.16 -31.07 5.32
N GLY A 174 20.73 -31.53 4.15
CA GLY A 174 19.56 -32.41 4.02
C GLY A 174 18.22 -31.69 3.87
N ASN A 175 18.23 -30.39 3.51
CA ASN A 175 17.04 -29.59 3.21
C ASN A 175 16.09 -29.40 4.41
N VAL A 176 16.66 -29.33 5.62
CA VAL A 176 15.92 -29.13 6.86
C VAL A 176 15.92 -27.64 7.21
N LEU A 177 14.75 -27.04 7.40
CA LEU A 177 14.63 -25.64 7.81
C LEU A 177 15.43 -25.37 9.09
N ALA A 178 16.25 -24.33 9.10
CA ALA A 178 16.96 -23.86 10.28
C ALA A 178 16.09 -22.90 11.10
N CYS A 179 16.33 -22.85 12.41
CA CYS A 179 15.69 -21.89 13.30
C CYS A 179 16.18 -20.47 12.99
N GLY A 180 15.25 -19.51 12.89
CA GLY A 180 15.57 -18.10 12.66
C GLY A 180 16.43 -17.45 13.75
N ASN A 181 16.46 -18.04 14.96
CA ASN A 181 17.29 -17.57 16.08
C ASN A 181 18.54 -18.43 16.31
N HIS A 182 18.61 -19.63 15.72
CA HIS A 182 19.71 -20.58 15.90
C HIS A 182 20.04 -21.23 14.56
N ALA A 183 20.98 -20.65 13.82
CA ALA A 183 21.32 -21.07 12.46
C ALA A 183 21.74 -22.55 12.33
N THR A 184 22.13 -23.21 13.43
CA THR A 184 22.57 -24.61 13.47
C THR A 184 21.49 -25.59 13.95
N LEU A 185 20.34 -25.13 14.44
CA LEU A 185 19.27 -25.99 14.94
C LEU A 185 18.13 -26.11 13.94
N ALA A 186 17.63 -27.33 13.76
CA ALA A 186 16.46 -27.57 12.93
C ALA A 186 15.23 -26.88 13.52
N ALA A 187 14.52 -26.11 12.70
CA ALA A 187 13.20 -25.61 13.02
C ALA A 187 12.21 -26.77 13.04
N GLN A 188 11.33 -26.74 14.04
CA GLN A 188 10.24 -27.69 14.21
C GLN A 188 8.87 -27.01 14.13
N PHE A 189 8.85 -25.68 14.25
CA PHE A 189 7.64 -24.89 14.37
C PHE A 189 7.67 -23.70 13.41
N GLU A 190 6.55 -23.40 12.77
CA GLU A 190 6.32 -22.18 12.00
C GLU A 190 5.30 -21.31 12.72
N CYS A 191 5.60 -20.03 12.92
CA CYS A 191 4.66 -19.10 13.52
C CYS A 191 3.63 -18.62 12.51
N THR A 192 2.35 -18.74 12.83
CA THR A 192 1.27 -18.29 11.94
C THR A 192 1.20 -16.77 11.81
N ARG A 193 1.76 -16.04 12.78
CA ARG A 193 1.78 -14.56 12.85
C ARG A 193 2.98 -13.94 12.13
N CYS A 194 4.21 -14.24 12.56
CA CYS A 194 5.41 -13.64 11.97
C CYS A 194 6.01 -14.44 10.81
N LYS A 195 5.46 -15.62 10.48
CA LYS A 195 5.97 -16.55 9.45
C LYS A 195 7.40 -17.05 9.65
N GLY A 196 7.99 -16.83 10.83
CA GLY A 196 9.30 -17.35 11.21
C GLY A 196 9.29 -18.84 11.57
N ALA A 197 10.41 -19.51 11.31
CA ALA A 197 10.64 -20.92 11.63
C ALA A 197 11.53 -21.04 12.89
N TYR A 198 11.14 -21.88 13.86
CA TYR A 198 11.73 -21.93 15.21
C TYR A 198 11.95 -23.36 15.71
N CYS A 199 13.05 -23.57 16.44
CA CYS A 199 13.31 -24.83 17.15
C CYS A 199 12.50 -24.91 18.46
N GLU A 200 12.51 -26.08 19.13
CA GLU A 200 11.76 -26.33 20.37
C GLU A 200 12.07 -25.34 21.51
N THR A 201 13.29 -24.81 21.58
CA THR A 201 13.71 -23.84 22.61
C THR A 201 13.27 -22.41 22.33
N CYS A 202 12.95 -22.06 21.08
CA CYS A 202 12.49 -20.72 20.68
C CYS A 202 10.97 -20.57 20.69
N VAL A 203 10.25 -21.61 21.08
CA VAL A 203 8.81 -21.60 21.28
C VAL A 203 8.48 -21.84 22.74
N ARG A 204 7.32 -21.36 23.19
CA ARG A 204 6.76 -21.63 24.51
C ARG A 204 5.63 -22.64 24.36
N THR A 205 5.66 -23.71 25.15
CA THR A 205 4.60 -24.73 25.13
C THR A 205 3.75 -24.60 26.39
N LEU A 206 2.44 -24.50 26.22
CA LEU A 206 1.45 -24.45 27.30
C LEU A 206 0.56 -25.69 27.25
N ARG A 207 0.43 -26.38 28.39
CA ARG A 207 -0.46 -27.52 28.56
C ARG A 207 -1.83 -27.07 29.05
N ARG A 208 -2.90 -27.49 28.38
CA ARG A 208 -4.27 -27.18 28.80
C ARG A 208 -4.75 -28.18 29.87
N PRO A 209 -5.51 -27.73 30.89
CA PRO A 209 -6.30 -28.62 31.72
C PRO A 209 -7.33 -29.36 30.84
N GLY A 210 -7.32 -30.69 30.84
CA GLY A 210 -8.14 -31.52 29.94
C GLY A 210 -7.39 -32.14 28.75
N GLY A 211 -6.08 -31.93 28.65
CA GLY A 211 -5.24 -32.53 27.62
C GLY A 211 -5.07 -31.62 26.39
N GLY A 212 -3.88 -31.64 25.80
CA GLY A 212 -3.51 -30.83 24.64
C GLY A 212 -2.42 -29.80 24.95
N GLU A 213 -1.52 -29.63 23.98
CA GLU A 213 -0.42 -28.66 24.04
C GLU A 213 -0.66 -27.55 23.02
N MET A 214 -0.47 -26.31 23.43
CA MET A 214 -0.40 -25.14 22.55
C MET A 214 1.02 -24.62 22.49
N VAL A 215 1.48 -24.26 21.30
CA VAL A 215 2.82 -23.74 21.08
C VAL A 215 2.72 -22.28 20.64
N PHE A 216 3.56 -21.42 21.21
CA PHE A 216 3.57 -19.98 20.97
C PHE A 216 4.98 -19.49 20.66
N CYS A 217 5.10 -18.52 19.77
CA CYS A 217 6.36 -17.88 19.40
C CYS A 217 6.86 -17.00 20.54
N GLN A 218 8.13 -17.13 20.93
CA GLN A 218 8.72 -16.24 21.94
C GLN A 218 9.00 -14.82 21.41
N ASN A 219 9.04 -14.62 20.08
CA ASN A 219 9.31 -13.32 19.48
C ASN A 219 8.06 -12.43 19.38
N CYS A 220 6.91 -12.99 18.99
CA CYS A 220 5.69 -12.21 18.72
C CYS A 220 4.44 -12.69 19.48
N SER A 221 4.59 -13.68 20.38
CA SER A 221 3.51 -14.32 21.14
C SER A 221 2.39 -14.96 20.27
N GLY A 222 2.63 -15.09 18.96
CA GLY A 222 1.69 -15.72 18.03
C GLY A 222 1.67 -17.24 18.16
N ARG A 223 0.61 -17.87 17.67
CA ARG A 223 0.52 -19.35 17.66
C ARG A 223 1.56 -19.93 16.70
N CYS A 224 2.14 -21.07 17.08
CA CYS A 224 3.02 -21.84 16.22
C CYS A 224 2.41 -23.20 15.89
N GLU A 225 2.65 -23.65 14.68
CA GLU A 225 2.25 -24.96 14.15
C GLU A 225 3.50 -25.79 13.83
N SER A 226 3.39 -27.12 13.90
CA SER A 226 4.52 -28.00 13.58
C SER A 226 4.80 -28.02 12.08
N ILE A 227 6.08 -27.92 11.71
CA ILE A 227 6.51 -28.03 10.31
C ILE A 227 6.43 -29.50 9.86
N PRO A 228 5.76 -29.82 8.74
CA PRO A 228 5.71 -31.18 8.20
C PRO A 228 7.13 -31.71 7.90
N GLY A 229 7.41 -32.96 8.29
CA GLY A 229 8.71 -33.59 8.06
C GLY A 229 9.85 -33.09 8.96
N ALA A 230 9.57 -32.17 9.89
CA ALA A 230 10.56 -31.75 10.88
C ALA A 230 10.92 -32.91 11.84
N PRO A 231 12.15 -32.93 12.37
CA PRO A 231 12.55 -33.95 13.32
C PRO A 231 11.61 -33.98 14.53
N PRO A 232 11.29 -35.18 15.06
CA PRO A 232 10.35 -35.31 16.16
C PRO A 232 10.84 -34.52 17.36
N ARG A 233 9.90 -33.91 18.09
CA ARG A 233 10.18 -33.26 19.36
C ARG A 233 10.84 -34.26 20.31
N LYS A 234 11.86 -33.82 21.04
CA LYS A 234 12.34 -34.62 22.17
C LYS A 234 11.23 -34.63 23.22
N PRO A 235 10.87 -35.80 23.78
CA PRO A 235 9.88 -35.84 24.85
C PRO A 235 10.35 -34.94 25.99
N SER A 236 9.50 -34.00 26.42
CA SER A 236 9.78 -33.14 27.56
C SER A 236 9.78 -34.01 28.83
N GLY A 237 10.92 -34.63 29.14
CA GLY A 237 10.96 -35.76 30.07
C GLY A 237 12.34 -36.01 30.65
N THR A 238 12.92 -35.01 31.30
CA THR A 238 13.74 -35.28 32.49
C THR A 238 13.15 -34.51 33.65
N THR A 239 12.05 -35.01 34.19
CA THR A 239 11.74 -34.81 35.61
C THR A 239 12.96 -35.29 36.41
N PHE A 240 13.27 -34.60 37.50
CA PHE A 240 14.43 -34.82 38.36
C PHE A 240 14.69 -36.29 38.73
N LEU A 241 13.65 -37.14 38.80
CA LEU A 241 13.76 -38.59 39.05
C LEU A 241 14.35 -39.42 37.89
N GLY A 242 14.26 -38.97 36.64
CA GLY A 242 14.81 -39.69 35.48
C GLY A 242 16.34 -39.65 35.38
N ARG A 243 16.98 -38.70 36.09
CA ARG A 243 18.45 -38.60 36.18
C ARG A 243 19.06 -39.52 37.24
N LEU A 244 18.27 -40.03 38.19
CA LEU A 244 18.75 -40.90 39.26
C LEU A 244 18.90 -42.37 38.86
N THR A 245 18.25 -42.82 37.78
CA THR A 245 18.33 -44.22 37.33
C THR A 245 19.47 -44.50 36.35
N GLN A 246 20.16 -43.47 35.86
CA GLN A 246 21.33 -43.64 34.97
C GLN A 246 22.66 -43.83 35.72
N THR A 247 22.72 -43.66 37.04
CA THR A 247 23.97 -43.77 37.81
C THR A 247 24.13 -45.07 38.61
N MET A 248 23.15 -45.96 38.64
CA MET A 248 23.24 -47.23 39.40
C MET A 248 23.06 -48.48 38.53
N ARG A 249 23.99 -48.72 37.60
CA ARG A 249 24.33 -50.08 37.16
C ARG A 249 25.74 -50.41 37.60
N VAL A 250 25.92 -50.55 38.92
CA VAL A 250 27.14 -51.16 39.48
C VAL A 250 26.99 -52.67 39.37
N LYS A 251 27.82 -53.26 38.50
CA LYS A 251 27.96 -54.69 38.28
C LYS A 251 28.53 -55.34 39.55
N ARG A 252 27.74 -56.11 40.31
CA ARG A 252 28.30 -57.00 41.35
C ARG A 252 28.64 -58.34 40.72
N ARG A 253 29.89 -58.75 40.91
CA ARG A 253 30.44 -60.08 40.60
C ARG A 253 29.89 -61.12 41.55
#